data_AF-A0A414UXX9-F1
#
_entry.id   AF-A0A414UXX9-F1
#
_cell.length_a   1.000
_cell.length_b   1.000
_cell.length_c   1.000
_cell.angle_alpha   90.00
_cell.angle_beta   90.00
_cell.angle_gamma   90.00
#
_symmetry.space_group_name_H-M   'P 1'
#
loop_
_entity.id
_entity.type
_entity.pdbx_description
1 polymer ?
#
loop_
_entity_poly.entity_id
_entity_poly.type
_entity_poly.pdbx_seq_one_letter_code
_entity_poly.pdbx_strand_id
1 'polypeptide(L)'
;MLSKDLLQQFEDNITRFDENIHAFENGEIDRQTFKGISGGFGSYAQKEQGYMLRLRLPGGHITKEKLKFLADKISEHQIPLLKLTTCQTIQFHDLSADSVPQLVRDALKVGIITHGGGGDNPRNVMASPLTGTAVDETFDVFPYAKAAGEYLLTKMPGLHMPRKLKVGFSNTPANEVHATFRDLGFVAKENGIFSVYCAGGLGPNPKLGVHITDNADPNEVSLYVHAMIRLFTTYGNYESRAKSRTRYLQDTLGEEKIRNYFLQFVEDAQKEMTPWPVEPVHPISKSADGTLSEALLTEKRVLPQKQNGLYTVSYHPLGGRLAPQKPSELYAVIKEMPETELRISPDGTLYIINLTAKEVPAVLEATKDGAASLFESSVSCIGVPICQHGLRNSYALLESCIQRVRKEQFADRVLPCIHISGCPSSCGSHQAGNIGLVGHSKRVDGKMEPAFKLFVNGDSEEPGAHLGIEKGVLLETVIPEFFAALGKRIAAADSTFDVWYPTHAEEFDTLAAEYAEKTQ
;
A
#
# COMPACT_ATOMS: atom_id res chain seq x y z
N MET A 1 12.33 2.03 -20.32
CA MET A 1 13.66 2.66 -20.10
C MET A 1 13.55 4.16 -19.80
N LEU A 2 14.15 4.63 -18.70
CA LEU A 2 14.28 6.08 -18.43
C LEU A 2 15.54 6.64 -19.13
N SER A 3 15.44 7.81 -19.75
CA SER A 3 16.57 8.47 -20.42
C SER A 3 17.64 8.90 -19.44
N LYS A 4 18.91 8.88 -19.85
CA LYS A 4 20.03 9.42 -19.05
C LYS A 4 19.80 10.89 -18.65
N ASP A 5 19.25 11.71 -19.53
CA ASP A 5 18.98 13.12 -19.26
C ASP A 5 17.97 13.31 -18.13
N LEU A 6 16.90 12.52 -18.10
CA LEU A 6 15.93 12.53 -17.00
C LEU A 6 16.56 12.10 -15.67
N LEU A 7 17.41 11.07 -15.68
CA LEU A 7 18.12 10.63 -14.48
C LEU A 7 19.12 11.69 -14.00
N GLN A 8 19.80 12.37 -14.92
CA GLN A 8 20.68 13.49 -14.61
C GLN A 8 19.88 14.65 -14.02
N GLN A 9 18.71 14.98 -14.57
CA GLN A 9 17.83 16.00 -14.01
C GLN A 9 17.40 15.66 -12.58
N PHE A 10 17.09 14.38 -12.30
CA PHE A 10 16.80 13.93 -10.93
C PHE A 10 18.02 14.08 -10.02
N GLU A 11 19.22 13.72 -10.47
CA GLU A 11 20.46 13.88 -9.71
C GLU A 11 20.76 15.36 -9.40
N ASP A 12 20.62 16.25 -10.39
CA ASP A 12 20.88 17.69 -10.26
C ASP A 12 19.93 18.33 -9.24
N ASN A 13 18.68 17.86 -9.19
CA ASN A 13 17.68 18.33 -8.24
C ASN A 13 18.00 17.93 -6.79
N ILE A 14 18.85 16.91 -6.55
CA ILE A 14 19.24 16.49 -5.19
C ILE A 14 20.03 17.58 -4.49
N THR A 15 20.92 18.28 -5.21
CA THR A 15 21.72 19.39 -4.62
C THR A 15 20.81 20.48 -4.09
N ARG A 16 19.78 20.86 -4.86
CA ARG A 16 18.78 21.81 -4.40
C ARG A 16 18.02 21.27 -3.19
N PHE A 17 17.66 19.98 -3.18
CA PHE A 17 16.98 19.39 -2.03
C PHE A 17 17.84 19.42 -0.76
N ASP A 18 19.14 19.15 -0.90
CA ASP A 18 20.14 19.20 0.17
C ASP A 18 20.25 20.62 0.78
N GLU A 19 20.37 21.64 -0.05
CA GLU A 19 20.36 23.05 0.40
C GLU A 19 19.06 23.39 1.15
N ASN A 20 17.91 22.93 0.66
CA ASN A 20 16.61 23.26 1.25
C ASN A 20 16.34 22.54 2.57
N ILE A 21 16.84 21.31 2.76
CA ILE A 21 16.69 20.61 4.06
C ILE A 21 17.54 21.28 5.14
N HIS A 22 18.75 21.75 4.80
CA HIS A 22 19.61 22.47 5.73
C HIS A 22 19.09 23.89 6.01
N ALA A 23 18.57 24.59 5.00
CA ALA A 23 17.88 25.87 5.21
C ALA A 23 16.67 25.71 6.17
N PHE A 24 15.94 24.60 6.08
CA PHE A 24 14.85 24.31 7.01
C PHE A 24 15.36 24.02 8.44
N GLU A 25 16.42 23.22 8.60
CA GLU A 25 17.07 22.99 9.91
C GLU A 25 17.59 24.28 10.55
N ASN A 26 18.14 25.19 9.75
CA ASN A 26 18.63 26.50 10.20
C ASN A 26 17.51 27.52 10.48
N GLY A 27 16.25 27.17 10.20
CA GLY A 27 15.09 28.06 10.37
C GLY A 27 14.97 29.16 9.30
N GLU A 28 15.68 29.04 8.18
CA GLU A 28 15.67 30.00 7.07
C GLU A 28 14.40 29.87 6.21
N ILE A 29 13.81 28.67 6.14
CA ILE A 29 12.51 28.43 5.50
C ILE A 29 11.53 27.77 6.46
N ASP A 30 10.25 28.06 6.32
CA ASP A 30 9.21 27.46 7.15
C ASP A 30 8.87 26.02 6.72
N ARG A 31 8.20 25.27 7.61
CA ARG A 31 7.81 23.87 7.39
C ARG A 31 6.89 23.68 6.18
N GLN A 32 5.99 24.62 5.90
CA GLN A 32 5.06 24.52 4.77
C GLN A 32 5.81 24.73 3.45
N THR A 33 6.73 25.68 3.39
CA THR A 33 7.67 25.89 2.28
C THR A 33 8.53 24.64 2.05
N PHE A 34 9.20 24.14 3.09
CA PHE A 34 9.98 22.91 3.02
C PHE A 34 9.14 21.72 2.55
N LYS A 35 7.92 21.55 3.06
CA LYS A 35 6.99 20.48 2.64
C LYS A 35 6.61 20.55 1.16
N GLY A 36 6.50 21.75 0.60
CA GLY A 36 6.25 21.96 -0.83
C GLY A 36 7.39 21.44 -1.70
N ILE A 37 8.63 21.57 -1.23
CA ILE A 37 9.86 21.15 -1.94
C ILE A 37 10.15 19.67 -1.68
N SER A 38 10.36 19.30 -0.42
CA SER A 38 10.74 17.95 0.03
C SER A 38 9.75 16.87 -0.36
N GLY A 39 8.45 17.21 -0.43
CA GLY A 39 7.42 16.30 -0.89
C GLY A 39 7.68 15.79 -2.32
N GLY A 40 8.30 16.60 -3.18
CA GLY A 40 8.72 16.19 -4.53
C GLY A 40 9.75 15.06 -4.53
N PHE A 41 10.58 14.97 -3.49
CA PHE A 41 11.62 13.95 -3.32
C PHE A 41 11.15 12.75 -2.49
N GLY A 42 9.84 12.67 -2.19
CA GLY A 42 9.32 11.62 -1.32
C GLY A 42 9.72 11.77 0.15
N SER A 43 10.18 12.96 0.55
CA SER A 43 10.58 13.25 1.92
C SER A 43 9.60 14.18 2.62
N TYR A 44 9.46 14.01 3.93
CA TYR A 44 8.72 14.91 4.81
C TYR A 44 9.38 14.98 6.18
N ALA A 45 9.44 16.17 6.77
CA ALA A 45 9.69 16.32 8.21
C ALA A 45 8.61 15.56 9.00
N GLN A 46 8.98 14.87 10.08
CA GLN A 46 8.03 14.22 10.97
C GLN A 46 7.38 15.24 11.91
N LYS A 47 6.31 14.83 12.61
CA LYS A 47 5.58 15.72 13.52
C LYS A 47 6.42 16.12 14.73
N GLU A 48 7.14 15.16 15.29
CA GLU A 48 8.16 15.40 16.32
C GLU A 48 9.49 15.74 15.64
N GLN A 49 10.49 14.86 15.73
CA GLN A 49 11.82 15.05 15.15
C GLN A 49 12.07 14.12 13.97
N GLY A 50 13.02 14.52 13.12
CA GLY A 50 13.55 13.70 12.04
C GLY A 50 12.73 13.78 10.76
N TYR A 51 13.19 13.00 9.79
CA TYR A 51 12.65 12.98 8.44
C TYR A 51 12.25 11.58 8.02
N MET A 52 11.18 11.51 7.24
CA MET A 52 10.76 10.30 6.56
C MET A 52 11.19 10.38 5.11
N LEU A 53 11.83 9.33 4.58
CA LEU A 53 12.09 9.15 3.16
C LEU A 53 11.29 7.96 2.62
N ARG A 54 10.55 8.18 1.53
CA ARG A 54 9.80 7.13 0.84
C ARG A 54 10.48 6.74 -0.46
N LEU A 55 10.69 5.44 -0.64
CA LEU A 55 11.18 4.86 -1.89
C LEU A 55 10.04 4.70 -2.91
N ARG A 56 10.37 4.51 -4.19
CA ARG A 56 9.43 4.12 -5.25
C ARG A 56 9.85 2.76 -5.80
N LEU A 57 8.98 1.78 -5.60
CA LEU A 57 9.18 0.38 -5.96
C LEU A 57 7.93 -0.06 -6.74
N PRO A 58 7.85 0.19 -8.05
CA PRO A 58 6.70 -0.24 -8.86
C PRO A 58 6.39 -1.72 -8.61
N GLY A 59 5.11 -2.04 -8.37
CA GLY A 59 4.65 -3.40 -8.03
C GLY A 59 5.22 -3.97 -6.72
N GLY A 60 5.86 -3.17 -5.87
CA GLY A 60 6.52 -3.65 -4.66
C GLY A 60 7.73 -4.54 -4.92
N HIS A 61 8.30 -4.50 -6.12
CA HIS A 61 9.39 -5.38 -6.55
C HIS A 61 10.74 -4.99 -5.96
N ILE A 62 11.31 -5.90 -5.17
CA ILE A 62 12.64 -5.80 -4.58
C ILE A 62 13.51 -6.95 -5.11
N THR A 63 14.45 -6.62 -6.00
CA THR A 63 15.49 -7.54 -6.45
C THR A 63 16.55 -7.76 -5.37
N LYS A 64 17.46 -8.72 -5.56
CA LYS A 64 18.58 -8.94 -4.63
C LYS A 64 19.50 -7.73 -4.52
N GLU A 65 19.72 -6.98 -5.60
CA GLU A 65 20.50 -5.73 -5.60
C GLU A 65 19.83 -4.65 -4.74
N LYS A 66 18.51 -4.50 -4.87
CA LYS A 66 17.74 -3.55 -4.05
C LYS A 66 17.71 -3.99 -2.58
N LEU A 67 17.59 -5.29 -2.31
CA LEU A 67 17.65 -5.82 -0.95
C LEU A 67 19.03 -5.59 -0.32
N LYS A 68 20.11 -5.76 -1.08
CA LYS A 68 21.47 -5.43 -0.65
C LYS A 68 21.58 -3.95 -0.30
N PHE A 69 21.06 -3.06 -1.16
CA PHE A 69 21.03 -1.62 -0.88
C PHE A 69 20.32 -1.32 0.45
N LEU A 70 19.17 -1.94 0.71
CA LEU A 70 18.46 -1.80 1.99
C LEU A 70 19.35 -2.27 3.15
N ALA A 71 19.91 -3.49 3.07
CA ALA A 71 20.77 -4.05 4.10
C ALA A 71 21.97 -3.15 4.44
N ASP A 72 22.68 -2.67 3.41
CA ASP A 72 23.85 -1.80 3.57
C ASP A 72 23.45 -0.44 4.19
N LYS A 73 22.44 0.22 3.60
CA LYS A 73 22.10 1.61 3.97
C LYS A 73 21.37 1.74 5.29
N ILE A 74 20.61 0.72 5.69
CA ILE A 74 20.01 0.69 7.02
C ILE A 74 21.10 0.61 8.09
N SER A 75 22.15 -0.19 7.87
CA SER A 75 23.27 -0.29 8.79
C SER A 75 24.13 0.98 8.78
N GLU A 76 24.44 1.54 7.61
CA GLU A 76 25.29 2.73 7.46
C GLU A 76 24.68 3.97 8.13
N HIS A 77 23.39 4.20 7.92
CA HIS A 77 22.68 5.35 8.48
C HIS A 77 21.99 5.06 9.82
N GLN A 78 22.14 3.84 10.36
CA GLN A 78 21.49 3.38 11.61
C GLN A 78 19.98 3.64 11.63
N ILE A 79 19.29 3.32 10.53
CA ILE A 79 17.87 3.65 10.34
C ILE A 79 17.03 2.84 11.33
N PRO A 80 16.33 3.48 12.30
CA PRO A 80 15.72 2.76 13.42
C PRO A 80 14.34 2.17 13.08
N LEU A 81 13.67 2.71 12.06
CA LEU A 81 12.29 2.34 11.74
C LEU A 81 12.04 2.26 10.24
N LEU A 82 11.52 1.11 9.83
CA LEU A 82 11.12 0.80 8.46
C LEU A 82 9.62 0.51 8.42
N LYS A 83 8.91 1.13 7.48
CA LYS A 83 7.48 0.86 7.26
C LYS A 83 7.23 0.36 5.84
N LEU A 84 6.76 -0.88 5.73
CA LEU A 84 6.12 -1.39 4.52
C LEU A 84 4.74 -0.72 4.38
N THR A 85 4.47 -0.12 3.24
CA THR A 85 3.30 0.75 3.06
C THR A 85 2.20 0.11 2.23
N THR A 86 0.97 0.60 2.43
CA THR A 86 -0.21 0.27 1.63
C THR A 86 -0.16 0.77 0.18
N CYS A 87 0.99 1.30 -0.24
CA CYS A 87 1.28 1.67 -1.61
C CYS A 87 2.44 0.85 -2.20
N GLN A 88 2.72 -0.33 -1.65
CA GLN A 88 3.79 -1.27 -2.04
C GLN A 88 5.17 -0.64 -2.11
N THR A 89 5.56 0.05 -1.04
CA THR A 89 6.91 0.60 -0.94
C THR A 89 7.36 0.69 0.52
N ILE A 90 8.63 1.01 0.73
CA ILE A 90 9.27 1.18 2.04
C ILE A 90 9.41 2.66 2.36
N GLN A 91 9.15 3.00 3.62
CA GLN A 91 9.53 4.28 4.22
C GLN A 91 10.61 4.06 5.27
N PHE A 92 11.63 4.90 5.20
CA PHE A 92 12.59 5.09 6.28
C PHE A 92 12.10 6.25 7.14
N HIS A 93 12.22 6.09 8.45
CA HIS A 93 11.79 7.07 9.43
C HIS A 93 12.92 7.44 10.38
N ASP A 94 12.75 8.57 11.04
CA ASP A 94 13.66 9.13 12.05
C ASP A 94 15.06 9.39 11.47
N LEU A 95 15.13 9.78 10.20
CA LEU A 95 16.36 10.13 9.51
C LEU A 95 16.85 11.52 9.93
N SER A 96 18.16 11.73 9.89
CA SER A 96 18.77 13.06 9.98
C SER A 96 18.62 13.84 8.67
N ALA A 97 18.78 15.17 8.73
CA ALA A 97 18.80 16.03 7.55
C ALA A 97 19.88 15.57 6.55
N ASP A 98 21.09 15.28 7.02
CA ASP A 98 22.22 14.82 6.19
C ASP A 98 21.96 13.46 5.53
N SER A 99 21.30 12.54 6.24
CA SER A 99 21.07 11.18 5.74
C SER A 99 20.11 11.18 4.56
N VAL A 100 19.13 12.10 4.54
CA VAL A 100 18.05 12.08 3.55
C VAL A 100 18.55 12.32 2.11
N PRO A 101 19.27 13.42 1.79
CA PRO A 101 19.82 13.62 0.44
C PRO A 101 20.81 12.53 0.03
N GLN A 102 21.64 12.05 0.96
CA GLN A 102 22.59 10.98 0.68
C GLN A 102 21.88 9.67 0.30
N LEU A 103 20.85 9.29 1.05
CA LEU A 103 20.03 8.11 0.74
C LEU A 103 19.29 8.25 -0.59
N VAL A 104 18.81 9.45 -0.94
CA VAL A 104 18.20 9.71 -2.26
C VAL A 104 19.22 9.49 -3.39
N ARG A 105 20.45 10.00 -3.22
CA ARG A 105 21.54 9.84 -4.19
C ARG A 105 21.93 8.38 -4.36
N ASP A 106 22.09 7.66 -3.26
CA ASP A 106 22.50 6.25 -3.31
C ASP A 106 21.39 5.34 -3.82
N ALA A 107 20.12 5.64 -3.51
CA ALA A 107 18.97 4.93 -4.08
C ALA A 107 18.95 5.05 -5.61
N LEU A 108 19.22 6.24 -6.15
CA LEU A 108 19.22 6.48 -7.60
C LEU A 108 20.26 5.60 -8.32
N LYS A 109 21.44 5.39 -7.72
CA LYS A 109 22.53 4.56 -8.29
C LYS A 109 22.13 3.10 -8.50
N VAL A 110 21.19 2.58 -7.70
CA VAL A 110 20.66 1.20 -7.81
C VAL A 110 19.28 1.16 -8.48
N GLY A 111 18.87 2.24 -9.13
CA GLY A 111 17.60 2.33 -9.85
C GLY A 111 16.36 2.46 -8.95
N ILE A 112 16.53 2.84 -7.68
CA ILE A 112 15.42 3.19 -6.79
C ILE A 112 15.18 4.70 -6.88
N ILE A 113 14.01 5.09 -7.37
CA ILE A 113 13.61 6.50 -7.47
C ILE A 113 12.89 6.92 -6.19
N THR A 114 13.12 8.13 -5.68
CA THR A 114 12.33 8.73 -4.57
C THR A 114 11.46 9.89 -5.05
N HIS A 115 11.83 10.49 -6.18
CA HIS A 115 11.07 11.53 -6.87
C HIS A 115 9.60 11.10 -7.07
N GLY A 116 8.69 11.98 -6.67
CA GLY A 116 7.25 11.78 -6.76
C GLY A 116 6.69 10.86 -5.66
N GLY A 117 7.51 10.44 -4.69
CA GLY A 117 7.05 9.67 -3.52
C GLY A 117 6.02 10.43 -2.66
N GLY A 118 6.08 11.76 -2.70
CA GLY A 118 5.19 12.69 -2.01
C GLY A 118 4.58 13.74 -2.94
N GLY A 119 4.27 14.90 -2.38
CA GLY A 119 3.72 16.06 -3.09
C GLY A 119 2.43 15.79 -3.86
N ASP A 120 2.16 16.68 -4.80
CA ASP A 120 1.06 16.59 -5.76
C ASP A 120 1.57 15.94 -7.07
N ASN A 121 2.20 14.78 -6.91
CA ASN A 121 2.83 13.99 -7.99
C ASN A 121 2.16 12.61 -8.17
N PRO A 122 2.40 11.94 -9.31
CA PRO A 122 2.05 10.54 -9.48
C PRO A 122 2.86 9.68 -8.50
N ARG A 123 2.17 8.81 -7.77
CA ARG A 123 2.75 7.96 -6.72
C ARG A 123 3.27 6.64 -7.29
N ASN A 124 3.77 5.79 -6.41
CA ASN A 124 4.14 4.42 -6.73
C ASN A 124 2.98 3.69 -7.43
N VAL A 125 3.27 3.04 -8.55
CA VAL A 125 2.32 2.23 -9.29
C VAL A 125 2.29 0.84 -8.65
N MET A 126 1.10 0.37 -8.35
CA MET A 126 0.90 -0.93 -7.70
C MET A 126 0.53 -2.02 -8.69
N ALA A 127 0.86 -3.25 -8.34
CA ALA A 127 0.51 -4.47 -9.05
C ALA A 127 0.13 -5.54 -8.02
N SER A 128 -0.79 -6.46 -8.35
CA SER A 128 -1.09 -7.61 -7.49
C SER A 128 0.23 -8.27 -7.04
N PRO A 129 0.41 -8.52 -5.73
CA PRO A 129 1.73 -8.73 -5.14
C PRO A 129 2.44 -9.99 -5.65
N LEU A 130 1.66 -11.02 -6.01
CA LEU A 130 2.16 -12.28 -6.54
C LEU A 130 2.04 -12.38 -8.07
N THR A 131 1.85 -11.26 -8.76
CA THR A 131 1.83 -11.22 -10.23
C THR A 131 3.05 -11.92 -10.83
N GLY A 132 2.81 -12.80 -11.80
CA GLY A 132 3.80 -13.68 -12.42
C GLY A 132 4.03 -15.00 -11.67
N THR A 133 3.46 -15.20 -10.47
CA THR A 133 3.70 -16.39 -9.63
C THR A 133 2.43 -17.03 -9.07
N ALA A 134 1.35 -16.27 -8.89
CA ALA A 134 0.09 -16.77 -8.37
C ALA A 134 -0.49 -17.88 -9.28
N VAL A 135 -1.10 -18.88 -8.65
CA VAL A 135 -1.68 -20.04 -9.35
C VAL A 135 -2.98 -19.72 -10.07
N ASP A 136 -3.69 -18.71 -9.58
CA ASP A 136 -5.01 -18.28 -9.99
C ASP A 136 -5.01 -16.93 -10.74
N GLU A 137 -3.83 -16.40 -11.07
CA GLU A 137 -3.77 -15.12 -11.78
C GLU A 137 -4.29 -15.23 -13.22
N THR A 138 -4.99 -14.17 -13.65
CA THR A 138 -5.44 -14.02 -15.02
C THR A 138 -4.27 -13.92 -16.00
N PHE A 139 -3.35 -12.99 -15.74
CA PHE A 139 -2.05 -12.88 -16.42
C PHE A 139 -1.09 -12.00 -15.59
N ASP A 140 0.20 -12.02 -15.92
CA ASP A 140 1.20 -11.19 -15.25
C ASP A 140 1.03 -9.71 -15.61
N VAL A 141 0.65 -8.89 -14.63
CA VAL A 141 0.43 -7.45 -14.79
C VAL A 141 1.65 -6.58 -14.48
N PHE A 142 2.76 -7.16 -14.03
CA PHE A 142 3.97 -6.41 -13.69
C PHE A 142 4.55 -5.58 -14.85
N PRO A 143 4.64 -6.09 -16.10
CA PRO A 143 5.09 -5.30 -17.26
C PRO A 143 4.39 -3.97 -17.41
N TYR A 144 3.07 -3.99 -17.26
CA TYR A 144 2.21 -2.83 -17.48
C TYR A 144 2.32 -1.84 -16.33
N ALA A 145 2.41 -2.35 -15.08
CA ALA A 145 2.66 -1.52 -13.91
C ALA A 145 4.04 -0.83 -13.99
N LYS A 146 5.08 -1.53 -14.45
CA LYS A 146 6.42 -0.98 -14.69
C LYS A 146 6.38 0.08 -15.79
N ALA A 147 5.78 -0.22 -16.95
CA ALA A 147 5.65 0.71 -18.07
C ALA A 147 4.89 1.99 -17.68
N ALA A 148 3.74 1.85 -17.00
CA ALA A 148 2.98 2.98 -16.47
C ALA A 148 3.80 3.79 -15.46
N GLY A 149 4.55 3.12 -14.57
CA GLY A 149 5.42 3.76 -13.59
C GLY A 149 6.54 4.59 -14.22
N GLU A 150 7.21 4.04 -15.23
CA GLU A 150 8.26 4.72 -16.00
C GLU A 150 7.70 5.90 -16.79
N TYR A 151 6.59 5.69 -17.51
CA TYR A 151 5.93 6.75 -18.25
C TYR A 151 5.50 7.92 -17.36
N LEU A 152 4.96 7.64 -16.17
CA LEU A 152 4.63 8.68 -15.19
C LEU A 152 5.86 9.49 -14.77
N LEU A 153 7.01 8.83 -14.58
CA LEU A 153 8.26 9.52 -14.23
C LEU A 153 8.71 10.47 -15.34
N THR A 154 8.53 10.11 -16.62
CA THR A 154 8.89 11.01 -17.73
C THR A 154 7.99 12.23 -17.83
N LYS A 155 6.76 12.17 -17.29
CA LYS A 155 5.82 13.29 -17.28
C LYS A 155 5.99 14.21 -16.09
N MET A 156 6.64 13.75 -15.02
CA MET A 156 6.76 14.53 -13.79
C MET A 156 7.46 15.90 -13.96
N PRO A 157 8.56 16.04 -14.73
CA PRO A 157 9.14 17.35 -14.98
C PRO A 157 8.11 18.29 -15.64
N GLY A 158 7.73 19.36 -14.93
CA GLY A 158 6.76 20.35 -15.41
C GLY A 158 5.28 20.00 -15.20
N LEU A 159 4.96 18.83 -14.65
CA LEU A 159 3.58 18.45 -14.35
C LEU A 159 3.06 19.13 -13.08
N HIS A 160 2.07 20.00 -13.24
CA HIS A 160 1.34 20.63 -12.14
C HIS A 160 -0.06 20.01 -12.02
N MET A 161 -0.25 19.12 -11.04
CA MET A 161 -1.55 18.49 -10.78
C MET A 161 -2.25 19.09 -9.56
N PRO A 162 -3.59 19.00 -9.48
CA PRO A 162 -4.34 19.45 -8.30
C PRO A 162 -3.93 18.70 -7.01
N ARG A 163 -3.72 17.38 -7.09
CA ARG A 163 -3.20 16.52 -6.00
C ARG A 163 -2.44 15.30 -6.54
N LYS A 164 -2.02 14.40 -5.63
CA LYS A 164 -1.39 13.12 -5.99
C LYS A 164 -2.23 12.23 -6.94
N LEU A 165 -1.60 11.44 -7.79
CA LEU A 165 -2.28 10.46 -8.64
C LEU A 165 -1.82 9.04 -8.26
N LYS A 166 -2.74 8.09 -8.04
CA LYS A 166 -2.43 6.69 -7.71
C LYS A 166 -2.95 5.78 -8.82
N VAL A 167 -2.06 4.89 -9.29
CA VAL A 167 -2.37 3.89 -10.32
C VAL A 167 -2.16 2.49 -9.74
N GLY A 168 -3.01 1.53 -10.10
CA GLY A 168 -2.87 0.13 -9.68
C GLY A 168 -3.39 -0.87 -10.70
N PHE A 169 -2.78 -2.05 -10.72
CA PHE A 169 -3.08 -3.16 -11.62
C PHE A 169 -3.39 -4.42 -10.80
N SER A 170 -4.61 -4.94 -10.94
CA SER A 170 -5.05 -6.17 -10.28
C SER A 170 -5.14 -7.30 -11.30
N ASN A 171 -4.74 -8.51 -10.91
CA ASN A 171 -4.80 -9.70 -11.77
C ASN A 171 -5.52 -10.91 -11.15
N THR A 172 -6.20 -10.69 -10.03
CA THR A 172 -7.05 -11.69 -9.34
C THR A 172 -8.31 -10.98 -8.83
N PRO A 173 -9.42 -11.70 -8.61
CA PRO A 173 -10.64 -11.13 -8.03
C PRO A 173 -10.41 -10.44 -6.68
N ALA A 174 -9.44 -10.91 -5.88
CA ALA A 174 -9.12 -10.33 -4.57
C ALA A 174 -8.81 -8.82 -4.62
N ASN A 175 -8.32 -8.32 -5.75
CA ASN A 175 -8.10 -6.89 -6.00
C ASN A 175 -7.35 -6.22 -4.84
N GLU A 176 -6.25 -6.84 -4.38
CA GLU A 176 -5.54 -6.43 -3.16
C GLU A 176 -4.94 -5.03 -3.30
N VAL A 177 -4.63 -4.65 -4.55
CA VAL A 177 -4.20 -3.30 -4.91
C VAL A 177 -5.36 -2.33 -5.04
N HIS A 178 -6.60 -2.67 -4.74
CA HIS A 178 -7.75 -1.77 -4.78
C HIS A 178 -7.85 -1.00 -6.11
N ALA A 179 -7.63 -1.65 -7.26
CA ALA A 179 -7.64 -1.01 -8.58
C ALA A 179 -8.95 -0.24 -8.80
N THR A 180 -10.08 -0.82 -8.43
CA THR A 180 -11.42 -0.21 -8.49
C THR A 180 -11.65 0.95 -7.51
N PHE A 181 -10.70 1.27 -6.62
CA PHE A 181 -10.77 2.42 -5.69
C PHE A 181 -9.75 3.51 -6.02
N ARG A 182 -8.95 3.38 -7.08
CA ARG A 182 -7.83 4.27 -7.37
C ARG A 182 -8.21 5.45 -8.25
N ASP A 183 -7.31 6.43 -8.30
CA ASP A 183 -7.44 7.51 -9.27
C ASP A 183 -7.47 6.93 -10.71
N LEU A 184 -6.69 5.88 -10.97
CA LEU A 184 -6.76 5.02 -12.15
C LEU A 184 -6.46 3.57 -11.77
N GLY A 185 -7.27 2.63 -12.24
CA GLY A 185 -7.14 1.21 -11.96
C GLY A 185 -7.33 0.37 -13.20
N PHE A 186 -6.59 -0.73 -13.27
CA PHE A 186 -6.69 -1.75 -14.31
C PHE A 186 -6.95 -3.10 -13.65
N VAL A 187 -7.97 -3.82 -14.11
CA VAL A 187 -8.33 -5.17 -13.64
C VAL A 187 -8.20 -6.13 -14.82
N ALA A 188 -7.35 -7.13 -14.69
CA ALA A 188 -7.07 -8.10 -15.75
C ALA A 188 -8.28 -8.98 -16.06
N LYS A 189 -8.54 -9.24 -17.34
CA LYS A 189 -9.60 -10.12 -17.83
C LYS A 189 -9.02 -11.33 -18.56
N GLU A 190 -9.75 -12.45 -18.53
CA GLU A 190 -9.32 -13.75 -19.09
C GLU A 190 -8.96 -13.69 -20.58
N ASN A 191 -9.56 -12.78 -21.34
CA ASN A 191 -9.26 -12.55 -22.75
C ASN A 191 -7.97 -11.74 -22.98
N GLY A 192 -7.17 -11.50 -21.94
CA GLY A 192 -5.87 -10.83 -22.05
C GLY A 192 -5.95 -9.31 -22.16
N ILE A 193 -7.07 -8.69 -21.79
CA ILE A 193 -7.26 -7.23 -21.78
C ILE A 193 -7.58 -6.71 -20.38
N PHE A 194 -7.77 -5.40 -20.23
CA PHE A 194 -8.13 -4.79 -18.96
C PHE A 194 -9.55 -4.20 -18.95
N SER A 195 -10.23 -4.34 -17.81
CA SER A 195 -11.23 -3.36 -17.37
C SER A 195 -10.52 -2.16 -16.74
N VAL A 196 -10.95 -0.95 -17.09
CA VAL A 196 -10.36 0.30 -16.58
C VAL A 196 -11.35 1.03 -15.69
N TYR A 197 -10.90 1.50 -14.54
CA TYR A 197 -11.67 2.33 -13.61
C TYR A 197 -10.91 3.62 -13.34
N CYS A 198 -11.62 4.74 -13.15
CA CYS A 198 -10.96 6.01 -12.85
C CYS A 198 -11.72 6.86 -11.84
N ALA A 199 -11.06 7.90 -11.34
CA ALA A 199 -11.64 8.85 -10.40
C ALA A 199 -12.18 8.20 -9.11
N GLY A 200 -11.60 7.11 -8.63
CA GLY A 200 -11.87 6.54 -7.32
C GLY A 200 -11.02 7.20 -6.22
N GLY A 201 -11.27 6.82 -4.97
CA GLY A 201 -10.33 7.13 -3.91
C GLY A 201 -10.89 6.87 -2.52
N LEU A 202 -10.06 6.30 -1.66
CA LEU A 202 -10.30 6.27 -0.21
C LEU A 202 -9.96 7.61 0.46
N GLY A 203 -10.27 7.72 1.76
CA GLY A 203 -10.10 8.92 2.57
C GLY A 203 -11.44 9.55 2.94
N PRO A 204 -11.51 10.87 3.21
CA PRO A 204 -12.78 11.54 3.46
C PRO A 204 -13.65 11.52 2.20
N ASN A 205 -14.95 11.22 2.35
CA ASN A 205 -15.89 10.99 1.24
C ASN A 205 -15.33 9.98 0.22
N PRO A 206 -15.12 8.71 0.62
CA PRO A 206 -14.55 7.70 -0.24
C PRO A 206 -15.49 7.37 -1.40
N LYS A 207 -14.94 7.00 -2.55
CA LYS A 207 -15.71 6.55 -3.72
C LYS A 207 -15.01 5.40 -4.42
N LEU A 208 -15.81 4.48 -4.94
CA LEU A 208 -15.37 3.54 -5.99
C LEU A 208 -15.06 4.34 -7.26
N GLY A 209 -14.20 3.79 -8.09
CA GLY A 209 -13.86 4.34 -9.39
C GLY A 209 -15.00 4.11 -10.37
N VAL A 210 -15.18 5.08 -11.26
CA VAL A 210 -16.08 4.96 -12.40
C VAL A 210 -15.48 3.94 -13.35
N HIS A 211 -16.14 2.79 -13.57
CA HIS A 211 -15.80 1.83 -14.63
C HIS A 211 -15.82 2.54 -15.98
N ILE A 212 -14.79 2.48 -16.81
CA ILE A 212 -14.63 3.25 -18.06
C ILE A 212 -14.85 2.38 -19.30
N THR A 213 -14.21 1.22 -19.34
CA THR A 213 -14.24 0.28 -20.47
C THR A 213 -13.79 -1.09 -19.98
N ASP A 214 -14.23 -2.12 -20.69
CA ASP A 214 -13.82 -3.52 -20.52
C ASP A 214 -12.83 -4.00 -21.59
N ASN A 215 -12.42 -3.10 -22.49
CA ASN A 215 -11.72 -3.43 -23.72
C ASN A 215 -10.37 -2.73 -23.86
N ALA A 216 -9.66 -2.50 -22.76
CA ALA A 216 -8.38 -1.78 -22.80
C ALA A 216 -7.22 -2.71 -23.17
N ASP A 217 -6.54 -2.40 -24.29
CA ASP A 217 -5.34 -3.12 -24.74
C ASP A 217 -4.19 -2.90 -23.73
N PRO A 218 -3.59 -3.98 -23.19
CA PRO A 218 -2.45 -3.87 -22.29
C PRO A 218 -1.25 -3.11 -22.88
N ASN A 219 -1.04 -3.13 -24.20
CA ASN A 219 0.05 -2.38 -24.85
C ASN A 219 -0.21 -0.88 -24.91
N GLU A 220 -1.45 -0.44 -24.66
CA GLU A 220 -1.86 0.96 -24.71
C GLU A 220 -1.95 1.60 -23.32
N VAL A 221 -1.54 0.92 -22.24
CA VAL A 221 -1.69 1.40 -20.85
C VAL A 221 -1.19 2.82 -20.62
N SER A 222 -0.14 3.26 -21.31
CA SER A 222 0.36 4.64 -21.21
C SER A 222 -0.60 5.68 -21.78
N LEU A 223 -1.45 5.33 -22.75
CA LEU A 223 -2.48 6.20 -23.31
C LEU A 223 -3.58 6.44 -22.27
N TYR A 224 -4.02 5.40 -21.58
CA TYR A 224 -4.95 5.51 -20.44
C TYR A 224 -4.37 6.34 -19.30
N VAL A 225 -3.08 6.15 -18.98
CA VAL A 225 -2.38 6.99 -18.00
C VAL A 225 -2.33 8.45 -18.45
N HIS A 226 -2.04 8.71 -19.73
CA HIS A 226 -2.03 10.05 -20.29
C HIS A 226 -3.42 10.72 -20.22
N ALA A 227 -4.46 9.98 -20.59
CA ALA A 227 -5.85 10.42 -20.52
C ALA A 227 -6.26 10.77 -19.08
N MET A 228 -5.86 9.98 -18.09
CA MET A 228 -6.10 10.28 -16.69
C MET A 228 -5.37 11.56 -16.25
N ILE A 229 -4.12 11.78 -16.67
CA ILE A 229 -3.41 13.03 -16.38
C ILE A 229 -4.20 14.22 -16.94
N ARG A 230 -4.61 14.17 -18.23
CA ARG A 230 -5.39 15.23 -18.88
C ARG A 230 -6.72 15.46 -18.16
N LEU A 231 -7.49 14.41 -17.88
CA LEU A 231 -8.75 14.52 -17.15
C LEU A 231 -8.54 15.24 -15.81
N PHE A 232 -7.50 14.86 -15.06
CA PHE A 232 -7.27 15.44 -13.75
C PHE A 232 -6.74 16.88 -13.82
N THR A 233 -5.84 17.19 -14.75
CA THR A 233 -5.29 18.54 -14.87
C THR A 233 -6.28 19.53 -15.46
N THR A 234 -7.17 19.09 -16.35
CA THR A 234 -8.22 19.92 -16.96
C THR A 234 -9.36 20.22 -16.01
N TYR A 235 -9.88 19.21 -15.28
CA TYR A 235 -11.12 19.37 -14.51
C TYR A 235 -10.95 19.34 -12.99
N GLY A 236 -9.74 19.06 -12.51
CA GLY A 236 -9.48 19.00 -11.08
C GLY A 236 -9.54 20.36 -10.38
N ASN A 237 -9.84 20.34 -9.08
CA ASN A 237 -9.99 21.55 -8.28
C ASN A 237 -8.62 22.04 -7.75
N TYR A 238 -8.16 23.20 -8.20
CA TYR A 238 -6.91 23.82 -7.71
C TYR A 238 -7.11 24.78 -6.53
N GLU A 239 -8.34 25.17 -6.24
CA GLU A 239 -8.67 26.16 -5.20
C GLU A 239 -8.78 25.53 -3.81
N SER A 240 -9.41 24.35 -3.71
CA SER A 240 -9.72 23.70 -2.44
C SER A 240 -8.95 22.39 -2.28
N ARG A 241 -7.91 22.40 -1.44
CA ARG A 241 -7.09 21.20 -1.15
C ARG A 241 -7.90 20.02 -0.56
N ALA A 242 -9.02 20.31 0.11
CA ALA A 242 -9.91 19.30 0.67
C ALA A 242 -10.74 18.57 -0.41
N LYS A 243 -10.99 19.23 -1.55
CA LYS A 243 -11.82 18.72 -2.66
C LYS A 243 -11.03 18.48 -3.95
N SER A 244 -9.71 18.39 -3.87
CA SER A 244 -8.82 18.33 -5.05
C SER A 244 -8.35 16.93 -5.43
N ARG A 245 -8.96 15.88 -4.87
CA ARG A 245 -8.77 14.48 -5.29
C ARG A 245 -9.65 14.15 -6.50
N THR A 246 -9.19 13.26 -7.38
CA THR A 246 -9.94 12.82 -8.58
C THR A 246 -11.36 12.33 -8.26
N ARG A 247 -11.57 11.66 -7.11
CA ARG A 247 -12.93 11.25 -6.66
C ARG A 247 -13.98 12.35 -6.58
N TYR A 248 -13.57 13.60 -6.37
CA TYR A 248 -14.52 14.72 -6.35
C TYR A 248 -14.97 15.13 -7.75
N LEU A 249 -14.29 14.68 -8.82
CA LEU A 249 -14.76 14.86 -10.19
C LEU A 249 -16.13 14.20 -10.39
N GLN A 250 -16.41 13.11 -9.69
CA GLN A 250 -17.73 12.47 -9.74
C GLN A 250 -18.83 13.40 -9.21
N ASP A 251 -18.54 14.29 -8.25
CA ASP A 251 -19.52 15.27 -7.75
C ASP A 251 -19.73 16.43 -8.73
N THR A 252 -18.68 16.83 -9.45
CA THR A 252 -18.72 18.01 -10.32
C THR A 252 -19.12 17.70 -11.76
N LEU A 253 -18.75 16.53 -12.28
CA LEU A 253 -19.00 16.12 -13.66
C LEU A 253 -20.07 15.03 -13.78
N GLY A 254 -20.17 14.14 -12.77
CA GLY A 254 -20.93 12.89 -12.89
C GLY A 254 -20.20 11.82 -13.70
N GLU A 255 -20.60 10.57 -13.53
CA GLU A 255 -19.94 9.40 -14.13
C GLU A 255 -19.94 9.40 -15.66
N GLU A 256 -21.07 9.77 -16.28
CA GLU A 256 -21.22 9.78 -17.74
C GLU A 256 -20.24 10.76 -18.41
N LYS A 257 -20.12 11.99 -17.89
CA LYS A 257 -19.17 12.97 -18.44
C LYS A 257 -17.73 12.54 -18.22
N ILE A 258 -17.42 11.95 -17.06
CA ILE A 258 -16.10 11.37 -16.80
C ILE A 258 -15.77 10.31 -17.85
N ARG A 259 -16.71 9.39 -18.14
CA ARG A 259 -16.55 8.37 -19.18
C ARG A 259 -16.18 8.97 -20.52
N ASN A 260 -17.01 9.92 -20.96
CA ASN A 260 -16.92 10.50 -22.29
C ASN A 260 -15.62 11.30 -22.45
N TYR A 261 -15.27 12.13 -21.46
CA TYR A 261 -14.03 12.89 -21.49
C TYR A 261 -12.79 11.99 -21.40
N PHE A 262 -12.83 10.95 -20.55
CA PHE A 262 -11.71 10.02 -20.44
C PHE A 262 -11.47 9.31 -21.77
N LEU A 263 -12.51 8.73 -22.38
CA LEU A 263 -12.39 8.04 -23.66
C LEU A 263 -11.94 9.00 -24.78
N GLN A 264 -12.46 10.23 -24.81
CA GLN A 264 -11.98 11.24 -25.75
C GLN A 264 -10.48 11.54 -25.57
N PHE A 265 -10.00 11.66 -24.33
CA PHE A 265 -8.58 11.87 -24.08
C PHE A 265 -7.71 10.65 -24.41
N VAL A 266 -8.26 9.43 -24.39
CA VAL A 266 -7.57 8.24 -24.91
C VAL A 266 -7.43 8.34 -26.44
N GLU A 267 -8.50 8.68 -27.15
CA GLU A 267 -8.46 8.88 -28.61
C GLU A 267 -7.52 10.01 -29.03
N ASP A 268 -7.48 11.10 -28.27
CA ASP A 268 -6.55 12.19 -28.52
C ASP A 268 -5.10 11.72 -28.30
N ALA A 269 -4.84 10.98 -27.21
CA ALA A 269 -3.51 10.42 -26.95
C ALA A 269 -3.06 9.45 -28.06
N GLN A 270 -3.96 8.64 -28.63
CA GLN A 270 -3.65 7.77 -29.77
C GLN A 270 -3.15 8.55 -31.00
N LYS A 271 -3.63 9.78 -31.20
CA LYS A 271 -3.22 10.66 -32.31
C LYS A 271 -1.94 11.43 -32.01
N GLU A 272 -1.70 11.75 -30.74
CA GLU A 272 -0.62 12.63 -30.28
C GLU A 272 0.68 11.87 -29.93
N MET A 273 0.59 10.59 -29.58
CA MET A 273 1.75 9.83 -29.11
C MET A 273 1.69 8.35 -29.44
N THR A 274 2.88 7.74 -29.56
CA THR A 274 3.03 6.28 -29.53
C THR A 274 2.94 5.78 -28.09
N PRO A 275 2.24 4.66 -27.82
CA PRO A 275 2.27 4.03 -26.51
C PRO A 275 3.69 3.79 -26.01
N TRP A 276 3.90 4.01 -24.71
CA TRP A 276 5.16 3.68 -24.05
C TRP A 276 5.39 2.17 -24.13
N PRO A 277 6.60 1.73 -24.49
CA PRO A 277 6.87 0.31 -24.68
C PRO A 277 6.64 -0.49 -23.39
N VAL A 278 5.97 -1.63 -23.54
CA VAL A 278 5.83 -2.64 -22.49
C VAL A 278 6.89 -3.70 -22.73
N GLU A 279 7.84 -3.81 -21.80
CA GLU A 279 8.88 -4.84 -21.84
C GLU A 279 8.30 -6.16 -21.29
N PRO A 280 8.41 -7.28 -22.03
CA PRO A 280 7.93 -8.58 -21.53
C PRO A 280 8.75 -9.02 -20.31
N VAL A 281 8.11 -9.72 -19.35
CA VAL A 281 8.85 -10.36 -18.25
C VAL A 281 9.59 -11.57 -18.78
N HIS A 282 10.83 -11.76 -18.32
CA HIS A 282 11.58 -12.98 -18.58
C HIS A 282 10.97 -14.14 -17.77
N PRO A 283 10.63 -15.28 -18.41
CA PRO A 283 10.16 -16.45 -17.68
C PRO A 283 11.18 -16.91 -16.66
N ILE A 284 10.70 -17.37 -15.51
CA ILE A 284 11.55 -17.95 -14.47
C ILE A 284 12.21 -19.22 -15.02
N SER A 285 13.54 -19.27 -14.98
CA SER A 285 14.32 -20.42 -15.46
C SER A 285 14.67 -21.44 -14.37
N LYS A 286 14.53 -21.01 -13.11
CA LYS A 286 14.75 -21.83 -11.92
C LYS A 286 13.86 -23.07 -11.93
N SER A 287 14.51 -24.23 -11.84
CA SER A 287 13.84 -25.53 -11.77
C SER A 287 13.56 -25.94 -10.33
N ALA A 288 12.56 -26.81 -10.14
CA ALA A 288 12.29 -27.43 -8.84
C ALA A 288 13.52 -28.17 -8.29
N ASP A 289 13.69 -28.14 -6.97
CA ASP A 289 14.67 -28.97 -6.27
C ASP A 289 14.09 -29.47 -4.94
N GLY A 290 14.04 -30.80 -4.79
CA GLY A 290 13.43 -31.48 -3.66
C GLY A 290 11.90 -31.47 -3.66
N THR A 291 11.33 -31.93 -2.56
CA THR A 291 9.88 -31.95 -2.28
C THR A 291 9.64 -31.44 -0.87
N LEU A 292 8.56 -30.68 -0.67
CA LEU A 292 8.18 -30.28 0.68
C LEU A 292 7.78 -31.51 1.52
N SER A 293 8.07 -31.46 2.81
CA SER A 293 7.51 -32.42 3.76
C SER A 293 6.02 -32.17 3.95
N GLU A 294 5.28 -33.18 4.45
CA GLU A 294 3.85 -33.03 4.76
C GLU A 294 3.57 -31.84 5.67
N ALA A 295 4.41 -31.62 6.68
CA ALA A 295 4.29 -30.49 7.59
C ALA A 295 4.39 -29.13 6.86
N LEU A 296 5.32 -29.00 5.91
CA LEU A 296 5.51 -27.77 5.13
C LEU A 296 4.44 -27.57 4.06
N LEU A 297 3.80 -28.63 3.57
CA LEU A 297 2.65 -28.53 2.67
C LEU A 297 1.42 -27.93 3.37
N THR A 298 1.32 -28.11 4.69
CA THR A 298 0.24 -27.54 5.52
C THR A 298 0.60 -26.21 6.19
N GLU A 299 1.84 -25.74 6.03
CA GLU A 299 2.27 -24.44 6.56
C GLU A 299 1.62 -23.32 5.75
N LYS A 300 0.70 -22.58 6.37
CA LYS A 300 -0.09 -21.51 5.74
C LYS A 300 0.74 -20.39 5.10
N ARG A 301 1.98 -20.21 5.55
CA ARG A 301 2.91 -19.22 4.97
C ARG A 301 3.58 -19.70 3.69
N VAL A 302 3.52 -20.99 3.38
CA VAL A 302 4.08 -21.58 2.16
C VAL A 302 2.97 -21.70 1.11
N LEU A 303 3.10 -20.96 0.02
CA LEU A 303 2.13 -20.94 -1.08
C LEU A 303 2.76 -21.58 -2.33
N PRO A 304 2.03 -22.44 -3.06
CA PRO A 304 2.50 -22.92 -4.35
C PRO A 304 2.53 -21.79 -5.38
N GLN A 305 3.44 -21.89 -6.35
CA GLN A 305 3.44 -21.04 -7.53
C GLN A 305 2.91 -21.77 -8.76
N LYS A 306 2.51 -21.02 -9.79
CA LYS A 306 2.22 -21.61 -11.11
C LYS A 306 3.46 -22.24 -11.78
N GLN A 307 4.66 -21.82 -11.39
CA GLN A 307 5.90 -22.48 -11.76
C GLN A 307 6.04 -23.79 -10.97
N ASN A 308 6.06 -24.91 -11.68
CA ASN A 308 5.99 -26.22 -11.06
C ASN A 308 7.16 -26.47 -10.08
N GLY A 309 6.84 -26.85 -8.84
CA GLY A 309 7.81 -27.11 -7.78
C GLY A 309 8.54 -25.88 -7.23
N LEU A 310 8.06 -24.67 -7.53
CA LEU A 310 8.47 -23.44 -6.86
C LEU A 310 7.38 -22.96 -5.89
N TYR A 311 7.84 -22.24 -4.86
CA TYR A 311 7.05 -21.84 -3.71
C TYR A 311 7.32 -20.39 -3.35
N THR A 312 6.32 -19.79 -2.71
CA THR A 312 6.37 -18.48 -2.08
C THR A 312 6.30 -18.65 -0.56
N VAL A 313 7.09 -17.88 0.19
CA VAL A 313 6.94 -17.74 1.64
C VAL A 313 6.43 -16.33 1.97
N SER A 314 5.34 -16.25 2.75
CA SER A 314 4.81 -14.98 3.25
C SER A 314 5.41 -14.61 4.62
N TYR A 315 5.75 -13.33 4.79
CA TYR A 315 6.21 -12.74 6.05
C TYR A 315 5.49 -11.41 6.29
N HIS A 316 4.67 -11.36 7.33
CA HIS A 316 3.97 -10.14 7.72
C HIS A 316 4.59 -9.56 9.00
N PRO A 317 5.42 -8.51 8.93
CA PRO A 317 5.83 -7.77 10.11
C PRO A 317 4.61 -7.02 10.67
N LEU A 318 4.39 -7.08 11.99
CA LEU A 318 3.19 -6.51 12.62
C LEU A 318 2.98 -5.05 12.21
N GLY A 319 1.77 -4.73 11.73
CA GLY A 319 1.42 -3.40 11.26
C GLY A 319 2.33 -2.89 10.14
N GLY A 320 3.02 -3.76 9.41
CA GLY A 320 4.02 -3.45 8.39
C GLY A 320 5.31 -2.79 8.90
N ARG A 321 5.62 -2.84 10.21
CA ARG A 321 6.86 -2.29 10.78
C ARG A 321 7.97 -3.33 10.72
N LEU A 322 8.84 -3.21 9.72
CA LEU A 322 9.93 -4.14 9.49
C LEU A 322 11.08 -3.85 10.46
N ALA A 323 11.61 -4.88 11.12
CA ALA A 323 12.77 -4.73 11.99
C ALA A 323 14.00 -4.26 11.17
N PRO A 324 14.82 -3.31 11.67
CA PRO A 324 15.98 -2.79 10.94
C PRO A 324 16.96 -3.85 10.45
N GLN A 325 17.14 -4.94 11.21
CA GLN A 325 18.06 -6.02 10.86
C GLN A 325 17.50 -6.94 9.77
N LYS A 326 16.17 -6.97 9.59
CA LYS A 326 15.49 -7.97 8.73
C LYS A 326 15.97 -7.95 7.27
N PRO A 327 16.20 -6.79 6.61
CA PRO A 327 16.75 -6.77 5.27
C PRO A 327 18.12 -7.45 5.16
N SER A 328 19.00 -7.29 6.15
CA SER A 328 20.32 -7.93 6.16
C SER A 328 20.23 -9.45 6.40
N GLU A 329 19.33 -9.89 7.29
CA GLU A 329 19.05 -11.31 7.53
C GLU A 329 18.52 -12.00 6.26
N LEU A 330 17.52 -11.40 5.62
CA LEU A 330 16.94 -11.93 4.39
C LEU A 330 17.97 -11.95 3.26
N TYR A 331 18.76 -10.89 3.10
CA TYR A 331 19.82 -10.85 2.10
C TYR A 331 20.84 -11.98 2.30
N ALA A 332 21.27 -12.22 3.55
CA ALA A 332 22.21 -13.28 3.86
C ALA A 332 21.68 -14.67 3.49
N VAL A 333 20.37 -14.90 3.66
CA VAL A 333 19.70 -16.15 3.30
C VAL A 333 19.58 -16.31 1.78
N ILE A 334 19.11 -15.29 1.06
CA ILE A 334 18.68 -15.46 -0.33
C ILE A 334 19.75 -15.10 -1.38
N LYS A 335 20.88 -14.48 -1.00
CA LYS A 335 21.86 -13.94 -1.97
C LYS A 335 22.32 -14.95 -3.02
N GLU A 336 22.51 -16.21 -2.64
CA GLU A 336 22.94 -17.30 -3.54
C GLU A 336 21.76 -18.06 -4.17
N MET A 337 20.52 -17.80 -3.75
CA MET A 337 19.33 -18.45 -4.31
C MET A 337 19.02 -17.83 -5.68
N PRO A 338 19.07 -18.60 -6.80
CA PRO A 338 18.83 -18.06 -8.14
C PRO A 338 17.40 -17.52 -8.26
N GLU A 339 17.23 -16.39 -8.94
CA GLU A 339 15.92 -15.78 -9.28
C GLU A 339 14.96 -15.51 -8.09
N THR A 340 15.41 -15.72 -6.85
CA THR A 340 14.67 -15.40 -5.63
C THR A 340 14.68 -13.91 -5.40
N GLU A 341 13.49 -13.38 -5.13
CA GLU A 341 13.26 -11.95 -4.95
C GLU A 341 12.06 -11.69 -4.05
N LEU A 342 11.85 -10.41 -3.73
CA LEU A 342 10.86 -9.98 -2.77
C LEU A 342 9.74 -9.17 -3.44
N ARG A 343 8.52 -9.29 -2.90
CA ARG A 343 7.34 -8.52 -3.29
C ARG A 343 6.66 -7.94 -2.06
N ILE A 344 6.41 -6.63 -2.05
CA ILE A 344 5.63 -5.97 -0.99
C ILE A 344 4.15 -5.95 -1.38
N SER A 345 3.30 -6.37 -0.47
CA SER A 345 1.85 -6.32 -0.60
C SER A 345 1.24 -5.06 0.04
N PRO A 346 0.08 -4.56 -0.44
CA PRO A 346 -0.60 -3.40 0.15
C PRO A 346 -1.07 -3.57 1.60
N ASP A 347 -1.14 -4.78 2.14
CA ASP A 347 -1.41 -5.05 3.56
C ASP A 347 -0.15 -4.90 4.44
N GLY A 348 1.03 -4.82 3.86
CA GLY A 348 2.31 -4.81 4.57
C GLY A 348 3.00 -6.17 4.65
N THR A 349 2.47 -7.20 3.99
CA THR A 349 3.13 -8.50 3.83
C THR A 349 4.31 -8.38 2.86
N LEU A 350 5.40 -9.06 3.17
CA LEU A 350 6.56 -9.28 2.30
C LEU A 350 6.54 -10.73 1.84
N TYR A 351 6.43 -10.95 0.53
CA TYR A 351 6.53 -12.27 -0.07
C TYR A 351 7.94 -12.50 -0.59
N ILE A 352 8.48 -13.69 -0.31
CA ILE A 352 9.74 -14.18 -0.87
C ILE A 352 9.35 -15.27 -1.88
N ILE A 353 9.62 -15.02 -3.16
CA ILE A 353 9.14 -15.85 -4.27
C ILE A 353 10.29 -16.61 -4.94
N ASN A 354 9.92 -17.57 -5.79
CA ASN A 354 10.80 -18.44 -6.56
C ASN A 354 11.71 -19.30 -5.68
N LEU A 355 11.16 -19.86 -4.60
CA LEU A 355 11.87 -20.78 -3.72
C LEU A 355 11.65 -22.23 -4.18
N THR A 356 12.69 -23.03 -4.17
CA THR A 356 12.59 -24.49 -4.26
C THR A 356 12.20 -25.09 -2.91
N ALA A 357 11.77 -26.35 -2.88
CA ALA A 357 11.41 -27.01 -1.64
C ALA A 357 12.56 -27.03 -0.61
N LYS A 358 13.82 -27.12 -1.06
CA LYS A 358 15.00 -27.07 -0.17
C LYS A 358 15.30 -25.69 0.41
N GLU A 359 14.89 -24.62 -0.26
CA GLU A 359 15.15 -23.24 0.18
C GLU A 359 14.10 -22.74 1.18
N VAL A 360 12.86 -23.25 1.09
CA VAL A 360 11.73 -22.88 1.97
C VAL A 360 12.07 -22.90 3.46
N PRO A 361 12.69 -23.95 4.04
CA PRO A 361 12.98 -24.00 5.47
C PRO A 361 13.86 -22.85 5.97
N ALA A 362 14.88 -22.45 5.19
CA ALA A 362 15.78 -21.37 5.58
C ALA A 362 15.07 -20.02 5.63
N VAL A 363 14.15 -19.78 4.68
CA VAL A 363 13.35 -18.55 4.64
C VAL A 363 12.31 -18.53 5.76
N LEU A 364 11.66 -19.66 6.06
CA LEU A 364 10.70 -19.76 7.17
C LEU A 364 11.36 -19.46 8.53
N GLU A 365 12.57 -19.98 8.75
CA GLU A 365 13.34 -19.72 9.97
C GLU A 365 13.71 -18.23 10.09
N ALA A 366 14.16 -17.62 9.00
CA ALA A 366 14.51 -16.20 8.97
C ALA A 366 13.30 -15.25 9.10
N THR A 367 12.07 -15.77 9.02
CA THR A 367 10.82 -14.99 9.04
C THR A 367 9.87 -15.41 10.17
N LYS A 368 10.35 -16.21 11.13
CA LYS A 368 9.52 -16.74 12.24
C LYS A 368 9.01 -15.67 13.22
N ASP A 369 9.57 -14.46 13.16
CA ASP A 369 9.16 -13.28 13.95
C ASP A 369 7.93 -12.55 13.36
N GLY A 370 7.35 -13.07 12.28
CA GLY A 370 6.15 -12.50 11.65
C GLY A 370 4.85 -12.78 12.40
N ALA A 371 3.75 -12.26 11.87
CA ALA A 371 2.40 -12.49 12.37
C ALA A 371 2.07 -13.99 12.48
N ALA A 372 1.51 -14.40 13.62
CA ALA A 372 1.14 -15.79 13.86
C ALA A 372 -0.29 -16.15 13.42
N SER A 373 -1.13 -15.17 13.09
CA SER A 373 -2.54 -15.33 12.71
C SER A 373 -2.99 -14.29 11.69
N LEU A 374 -4.16 -14.50 11.09
CA LEU A 374 -4.80 -13.54 10.19
C LEU A 374 -5.06 -12.20 10.90
N PHE A 375 -5.50 -12.23 12.16
CA PHE A 375 -5.69 -11.02 12.95
C PHE A 375 -4.37 -10.26 13.20
N GLU A 376 -3.26 -10.96 13.38
CA GLU A 376 -1.95 -10.32 13.52
C GLU A 376 -1.42 -9.74 12.20
N SER A 377 -1.97 -10.18 11.07
CA SER A 377 -1.67 -9.64 9.72
C SER A 377 -2.43 -8.34 9.42
N SER A 378 -2.82 -7.62 10.47
CA SER A 378 -3.63 -6.41 10.40
C SER A 378 -2.88 -5.18 9.91
N VAL A 379 -3.59 -4.35 9.16
CA VAL A 379 -3.03 -3.18 8.48
C VAL A 379 -3.12 -1.95 9.38
N SER A 380 -1.98 -1.32 9.65
CA SER A 380 -1.95 0.00 10.30
C SER A 380 -1.21 1.04 9.46
N CYS A 381 -1.69 2.28 9.49
CA CYS A 381 -0.87 3.41 9.06
C CYS A 381 0.17 3.77 10.12
N ILE A 382 1.11 4.67 9.80
CA ILE A 382 2.18 5.03 10.74
C ILE A 382 1.69 5.75 12.01
N GLY A 383 0.57 6.51 11.91
CA GLY A 383 -0.04 7.21 13.05
C GLY A 383 0.81 8.33 13.65
N VAL A 384 0.31 8.96 14.73
CA VAL A 384 1.16 9.76 15.65
C VAL A 384 2.01 8.81 16.51
N PRO A 385 3.18 9.22 17.02
CA PRO A 385 3.78 10.57 16.99
C PRO A 385 4.43 10.98 15.66
N ILE A 386 4.55 10.08 14.69
CA ILE A 386 5.33 10.32 13.47
C ILE A 386 4.58 11.21 12.46
N CYS A 387 3.33 10.89 12.18
CA CYS A 387 2.55 11.50 11.10
C CYS A 387 2.09 12.92 11.46
N GLN A 388 2.45 13.90 10.63
CA GLN A 388 1.99 15.29 10.75
C GLN A 388 0.46 15.43 10.72
N HIS A 389 -0.24 14.57 9.98
CA HIS A 389 -1.71 14.61 9.86
C HIS A 389 -2.42 13.63 10.79
N GLY A 390 -1.67 12.82 11.56
CA GLY A 390 -2.25 11.79 12.40
C GLY A 390 -3.03 12.41 13.58
N LEU A 391 -4.14 11.77 13.94
CA LEU A 391 -4.93 12.13 15.13
C LEU A 391 -4.71 11.10 16.26
N ARG A 392 -4.64 9.81 15.92
CA ARG A 392 -4.42 8.70 16.86
C ARG A 392 -3.23 7.84 16.49
N ASN A 393 -2.69 7.13 17.49
CA ASN A 393 -1.60 6.20 17.31
C ASN A 393 -2.15 4.84 16.84
N SER A 394 -2.23 4.67 15.51
CA SER A 394 -2.78 3.45 14.92
C SER A 394 -1.96 2.20 15.21
N TYR A 395 -0.64 2.33 15.36
CA TYR A 395 0.21 1.17 15.65
C TYR A 395 0.10 0.74 17.12
N ALA A 396 0.07 1.68 18.06
CA ALA A 396 -0.13 1.34 19.47
C ALA A 396 -1.50 0.68 19.72
N LEU A 397 -2.55 1.15 19.03
CA LEU A 397 -3.85 0.47 19.08
C LEU A 397 -3.78 -0.95 18.52
N LEU A 398 -3.09 -1.15 17.38
CA LEU A 398 -2.92 -2.49 16.82
C LEU A 398 -2.21 -3.42 17.82
N GLU A 399 -1.12 -2.95 18.41
CA GLU A 399 -0.33 -3.69 19.38
C GLU A 399 -1.17 -4.08 20.61
N SER A 400 -1.96 -3.14 21.17
CA SER A 400 -2.82 -3.44 22.32
C SER A 400 -3.92 -4.45 21.97
N CYS A 401 -4.51 -4.38 20.78
CA CYS A 401 -5.47 -5.36 20.29
C CYS A 401 -4.83 -6.75 20.16
N ILE A 402 -3.66 -6.86 19.52
CA ILE A 402 -2.93 -8.12 19.38
C ILE A 402 -2.59 -8.71 20.74
N GLN A 403 -2.01 -7.92 21.65
CA GLN A 403 -1.66 -8.37 23.00
C GLN A 403 -2.88 -8.89 23.76
N ARG A 404 -4.03 -8.23 23.60
CA ARG A 404 -5.26 -8.63 24.26
C ARG A 404 -5.86 -9.91 23.66
N VAL A 405 -5.92 -10.01 22.34
CA VAL A 405 -6.47 -11.17 21.61
C VAL A 405 -5.63 -12.42 21.83
N ARG A 406 -4.29 -12.30 21.91
CA ARG A 406 -3.38 -13.43 22.20
C ARG A 406 -3.73 -14.16 23.50
N LYS A 407 -4.29 -13.47 24.50
CA LYS A 407 -4.70 -14.08 25.78
C LYS A 407 -5.87 -15.05 25.64
N GLU A 408 -6.67 -14.89 24.59
CA GLU A 408 -7.85 -15.73 24.35
C GLU A 408 -7.53 -17.02 23.59
N GLN A 409 -6.36 -17.08 22.92
CA GLN A 409 -5.90 -18.26 22.18
C GLN A 409 -6.92 -18.76 21.13
N PHE A 410 -7.60 -17.84 20.45
CA PHE A 410 -8.51 -18.20 19.36
C PHE A 410 -7.78 -18.98 18.27
N ALA A 411 -8.50 -19.93 17.64
CA ALA A 411 -8.06 -20.51 16.39
C ALA A 411 -7.84 -19.41 15.34
N ASP A 412 -6.94 -19.68 14.39
CA ASP A 412 -6.70 -18.73 13.31
C ASP A 412 -7.99 -18.44 12.53
N ARG A 413 -8.09 -17.23 11.96
CA ARG A 413 -9.25 -16.73 11.20
C ARG A 413 -10.57 -16.52 11.96
N VAL A 414 -10.66 -16.88 13.26
CA VAL A 414 -11.83 -16.50 14.09
C VAL A 414 -12.09 -14.99 14.00
N LEU A 415 -11.03 -14.19 14.10
CA LEU A 415 -11.07 -12.76 13.81
C LEU A 415 -10.43 -12.46 12.44
N PRO A 416 -10.97 -11.48 11.69
CA PRO A 416 -10.42 -11.10 10.40
C PRO A 416 -9.19 -10.20 10.59
N CYS A 417 -8.50 -9.89 9.49
CA CYS A 417 -7.59 -8.75 9.44
C CYS A 417 -8.38 -7.45 9.69
N ILE A 418 -7.82 -6.54 10.51
CA ILE A 418 -8.41 -5.22 10.78
C ILE A 418 -7.57 -4.10 10.16
N HIS A 419 -8.25 -3.02 9.78
CA HIS A 419 -7.64 -1.92 9.03
C HIS A 419 -7.70 -0.61 9.81
N ILE A 420 -6.56 -0.16 10.32
CA ILE A 420 -6.48 0.97 11.26
C ILE A 420 -5.82 2.19 10.59
N SER A 421 -6.56 3.30 10.56
CA SER A 421 -6.07 4.61 10.14
C SER A 421 -6.09 5.59 11.31
N GLY A 422 -4.95 6.21 11.62
CA GLY A 422 -4.87 7.20 12.70
C GLY A 422 -5.64 8.51 12.41
N CYS A 423 -6.15 8.72 11.20
CA CYS A 423 -7.00 9.86 10.83
C CYS A 423 -7.83 9.56 9.57
N PRO A 424 -8.79 10.42 9.18
CA PRO A 424 -9.67 10.22 8.02
C PRO A 424 -8.98 10.06 6.65
N SER A 425 -7.66 10.25 6.55
CA SER A 425 -6.91 10.09 5.29
C SER A 425 -6.93 8.66 4.71
N SER A 426 -7.33 7.67 5.52
CA SER A 426 -7.42 6.26 5.12
C SER A 426 -6.13 5.64 4.58
N CYS A 427 -5.01 5.95 5.22
CA CYS A 427 -3.73 5.36 4.84
C CYS A 427 -3.66 3.84 5.14
N GLY A 428 -4.49 3.33 6.07
CA GLY A 428 -4.64 1.90 6.35
C GLY A 428 -5.83 1.25 5.61
N SER A 429 -6.47 1.96 4.67
CA SER A 429 -7.61 1.44 3.89
C SER A 429 -8.82 1.01 4.73
N HIS A 430 -9.12 1.72 5.82
CA HIS A 430 -10.18 1.32 6.79
C HIS A 430 -11.59 1.21 6.19
N GLN A 431 -11.87 1.81 5.03
CA GLN A 431 -13.19 1.66 4.40
C GLN A 431 -13.29 0.46 3.45
N ALA A 432 -12.18 -0.19 3.11
CA ALA A 432 -12.15 -1.33 2.19
C ALA A 432 -11.86 -2.65 2.89
N GLY A 433 -11.57 -2.64 4.20
CA GLY A 433 -11.34 -3.85 4.98
C GLY A 433 -12.60 -4.34 5.68
N ASN A 434 -12.64 -5.64 6.01
CA ASN A 434 -13.79 -6.27 6.67
C ASN A 434 -14.17 -5.56 7.98
N ILE A 435 -13.16 -5.15 8.76
CA ILE A 435 -13.33 -4.27 9.92
C ILE A 435 -12.32 -3.12 9.84
N GLY A 436 -12.84 -1.90 9.88
CA GLY A 436 -12.08 -0.66 9.80
C GLY A 436 -12.13 0.17 11.07
N LEU A 437 -11.01 0.81 11.41
CA LEU A 437 -10.92 1.76 12.51
C LEU A 437 -10.29 3.06 12.03
N VAL A 438 -10.92 4.19 12.34
CA VAL A 438 -10.37 5.51 12.02
C VAL A 438 -10.33 6.43 13.21
N GLY A 439 -9.16 7.04 13.44
CA GLY A 439 -8.92 7.90 14.58
C GLY A 439 -9.93 9.04 14.68
N HIS A 440 -10.49 9.20 15.88
CA HIS A 440 -11.53 10.15 16.23
C HIS A 440 -11.33 10.67 17.66
N SER A 441 -12.26 11.50 18.14
CA SER A 441 -12.32 11.89 19.56
C SER A 441 -13.77 11.78 20.02
N LYS A 442 -13.99 11.26 21.22
CA LYS A 442 -15.34 11.06 21.78
C LYS A 442 -15.48 11.88 23.06
N ARG A 443 -16.61 12.52 23.27
CA ARG A 443 -16.87 13.26 24.52
C ARG A 443 -17.38 12.30 25.60
N VAL A 444 -16.71 12.24 26.74
CA VAL A 444 -17.06 11.43 27.92
C VAL A 444 -16.94 12.33 29.14
N ASP A 445 -17.99 12.45 29.96
CA ASP A 445 -18.02 13.28 31.17
C ASP A 445 -17.48 14.70 30.96
N GLY A 446 -17.84 15.30 29.82
CA GLY A 446 -17.42 16.66 29.43
C GLY A 446 -15.99 16.78 28.87
N LYS A 447 -15.20 15.70 28.87
CA LYS A 447 -13.82 15.67 28.33
C LYS A 447 -13.76 14.98 26.97
N MET A 448 -12.82 15.42 26.12
CA MET A 448 -12.58 14.78 24.82
C MET A 448 -11.56 13.66 24.99
N GLU A 449 -12.00 12.43 24.85
CA GLU A 449 -11.19 11.22 25.03
C GLU A 449 -10.73 10.62 23.69
N PRO A 450 -9.61 9.88 23.68
CA PRO A 450 -9.16 9.09 22.55
C PRO A 450 -10.18 8.04 22.09
N ALA A 451 -10.47 8.03 20.80
CA ALA A 451 -11.48 7.17 20.22
C ALA A 451 -11.20 6.83 18.76
N PHE A 452 -11.92 5.84 18.24
CA PHE A 452 -11.95 5.47 16.83
C PHE A 452 -13.39 5.25 16.39
N LYS A 453 -13.71 5.67 15.16
CA LYS A 453 -14.94 5.22 14.51
C LYS A 453 -14.73 3.80 13.99
N LEU A 454 -15.70 2.94 14.23
CA LEU A 454 -15.74 1.55 13.77
C LEU A 454 -16.50 1.45 12.45
N PHE A 455 -15.91 0.76 11.49
CA PHE A 455 -16.51 0.39 10.21
C PHE A 455 -16.50 -1.14 10.09
N VAL A 456 -17.50 -1.70 9.41
CA VAL A 456 -17.57 -3.13 9.11
C VAL A 456 -18.13 -3.34 7.70
N ASN A 457 -17.91 -4.52 7.13
CA ASN A 457 -18.45 -4.89 5.81
C ASN A 457 -17.88 -4.03 4.67
N GLY A 458 -16.59 -3.72 4.73
CA GLY A 458 -15.84 -3.26 3.56
C GLY A 458 -15.23 -4.46 2.85
N ASP A 459 -15.19 -4.41 1.52
CA ASP A 459 -14.62 -5.47 0.69
C ASP A 459 -13.98 -4.87 -0.57
N SER A 460 -12.80 -5.35 -0.92
CA SER A 460 -12.10 -4.97 -2.14
C SER A 460 -12.34 -5.92 -3.31
N GLU A 461 -12.89 -7.11 -3.08
CA GLU A 461 -13.07 -8.14 -4.11
C GLU A 461 -13.86 -7.63 -5.32
N GLU A 462 -13.41 -7.94 -6.52
CA GLU A 462 -14.03 -7.54 -7.78
C GLU A 462 -14.41 -8.79 -8.59
N PRO A 463 -15.69 -8.94 -9.01
CA PRO A 463 -16.80 -7.99 -8.84
C PRO A 463 -17.40 -8.00 -7.43
N GLY A 464 -17.93 -6.86 -6.98
CA GLY A 464 -18.68 -6.75 -5.73
C GLY A 464 -18.09 -5.81 -4.68
N ALA A 465 -16.99 -5.12 -5.02
CA ALA A 465 -16.29 -4.21 -4.13
C ALA A 465 -17.24 -3.17 -3.53
N HIS A 466 -17.17 -2.98 -2.21
CA HIS A 466 -18.04 -2.06 -1.50
C HIS A 466 -17.37 -1.46 -0.25
N LEU A 467 -17.86 -0.30 0.15
CA LEU A 467 -17.30 0.45 1.27
C LEU A 467 -17.96 0.02 2.59
N GLY A 468 -17.15 -0.07 3.64
CA GLY A 468 -17.61 -0.38 4.98
C GLY A 468 -18.57 0.67 5.55
N ILE A 469 -19.44 0.19 6.43
CA ILE A 469 -20.53 0.96 7.08
C ILE A 469 -20.08 1.37 8.48
N GLU A 470 -20.23 2.65 8.83
CA GLU A 470 -19.94 3.15 10.18
C GLU A 470 -20.93 2.56 11.20
N LYS A 471 -20.43 1.95 12.28
CA LYS A 471 -21.24 1.32 13.34
C LYS A 471 -21.20 2.04 14.68
N GLY A 472 -20.29 2.99 14.87
CA GLY A 472 -20.21 3.78 16.09
C GLY A 472 -18.82 4.30 16.39
N VAL A 473 -18.67 4.92 17.56
CA VAL A 473 -17.41 5.46 18.06
C VAL A 473 -17.02 4.77 19.36
N LEU A 474 -15.92 4.02 19.32
CA LEU A 474 -15.36 3.29 20.44
C LEU A 474 -14.21 4.07 21.07
N LEU A 475 -14.12 4.08 22.40
CA LEU A 475 -12.93 4.62 23.07
C LEU A 475 -11.72 3.75 22.76
N GLU A 476 -10.55 4.38 22.66
CA GLU A 476 -9.29 3.67 22.40
C GLU A 476 -9.02 2.58 23.45
N THR A 477 -9.42 2.81 24.71
CA THR A 477 -9.24 1.88 25.83
C THR A 477 -10.11 0.62 25.75
N VAL A 478 -11.29 0.70 25.12
CA VAL A 478 -12.26 -0.41 25.09
C VAL A 478 -12.12 -1.30 23.86
N ILE A 479 -11.49 -0.81 22.78
CA ILE A 479 -11.36 -1.52 21.51
C ILE A 479 -10.68 -2.90 21.65
N PRO A 480 -9.59 -3.07 22.44
CA PRO A 480 -9.00 -4.40 22.64
C PRO A 480 -9.98 -5.41 23.24
N GLU A 481 -10.80 -4.97 24.21
CA GLU A 481 -11.84 -5.84 24.80
C GLU A 481 -13.01 -6.10 23.84
N PHE A 482 -13.33 -5.15 22.95
CA PHE A 482 -14.32 -5.36 21.90
C PHE A 482 -13.92 -6.53 21.01
N PHE A 483 -12.66 -6.59 20.55
CA PHE A 483 -12.19 -7.70 19.72
C PHE A 483 -12.12 -9.03 20.49
N ALA A 484 -11.77 -9.01 21.78
CA ALA A 484 -11.83 -10.22 22.60
C ALA A 484 -13.28 -10.73 22.74
N ALA A 485 -14.25 -9.84 22.95
CA ALA A 485 -15.65 -10.23 23.03
C ALA A 485 -16.22 -10.71 21.68
N LEU A 486 -15.86 -10.05 20.58
CA LEU A 486 -16.23 -10.46 19.23
C LEU A 486 -15.68 -11.86 18.92
N GLY A 487 -14.39 -12.09 19.20
CA GLY A 487 -13.75 -13.39 18.97
C GLY A 487 -14.40 -14.50 19.80
N LYS A 488 -14.81 -14.23 21.04
CA LYS A 488 -15.55 -15.20 21.88
C LYS A 488 -16.89 -15.59 21.26
N ARG A 489 -17.65 -14.63 20.73
CA ARG A 489 -18.95 -14.91 20.08
C ARG A 489 -18.78 -15.77 18.85
N ILE A 490 -17.81 -15.42 17.99
CA ILE A 490 -17.53 -16.17 16.76
C ILE A 490 -17.00 -17.57 17.08
N ALA A 491 -16.08 -17.70 18.04
CA ALA A 491 -15.54 -18.99 18.47
C ALA A 491 -16.61 -19.88 19.14
N ALA A 492 -17.53 -19.31 19.92
CA ALA A 492 -18.65 -20.06 20.51
C ALA A 492 -19.61 -20.61 19.45
N ALA A 493 -19.65 -19.99 18.26
CA ALA A 493 -20.40 -20.46 17.10
C ALA A 493 -19.60 -21.42 16.19
N ASP A 494 -18.38 -21.82 16.59
CA ASP A 494 -17.46 -22.66 15.79
C ASP A 494 -17.27 -22.13 14.36
N SER A 495 -17.04 -20.82 14.24
CA SER A 495 -17.05 -20.10 12.96
C SER A 495 -15.84 -19.20 12.78
N THR A 496 -15.74 -18.58 11.61
CA THR A 496 -14.80 -17.50 11.27
C THR A 496 -15.60 -16.23 10.96
N PHE A 497 -14.96 -15.05 11.02
CA PHE A 497 -15.67 -13.79 10.81
C PHE A 497 -16.39 -13.71 9.46
N ASP A 498 -15.76 -14.17 8.38
CA ASP A 498 -16.30 -14.19 7.02
C ASP A 498 -17.54 -15.06 6.87
N VAL A 499 -17.64 -16.13 7.66
CA VAL A 499 -18.82 -17.03 7.68
C VAL A 499 -19.89 -16.53 8.66
N TRP A 500 -19.47 -16.01 9.80
CA TRP A 500 -20.36 -15.58 10.89
C TRP A 500 -21.09 -14.28 10.57
N TYR A 501 -20.37 -13.25 10.11
CA TYR A 501 -20.91 -11.90 9.95
C TYR A 501 -22.14 -11.81 9.02
N PRO A 502 -22.18 -12.46 7.85
CA PRO A 502 -23.33 -12.37 6.93
C PRO A 502 -24.67 -12.79 7.54
N THR A 503 -24.65 -13.66 8.55
CA THR A 503 -25.86 -14.17 9.23
C THR A 503 -26.06 -13.59 10.64
N HIS A 504 -25.10 -12.83 11.16
CA HIS A 504 -25.10 -12.30 12.54
C HIS A 504 -24.79 -10.79 12.59
N ALA A 505 -25.10 -10.05 11.53
CA ALA A 505 -24.84 -8.61 11.45
C ALA A 505 -25.53 -7.83 12.59
N GLU A 506 -26.75 -8.22 12.99
CA GLU A 506 -27.45 -7.60 14.12
C GLU A 506 -26.77 -7.87 15.47
N GLU A 507 -26.17 -9.05 15.64
CA GLU A 507 -25.38 -9.36 16.85
C GLU A 507 -24.09 -8.55 16.90
N PHE A 508 -23.43 -8.37 15.75
CA PHE A 508 -22.27 -7.47 15.64
C PHE A 508 -22.65 -6.05 16.02
N ASP A 509 -23.76 -5.54 15.47
CA ASP A 509 -24.24 -4.19 15.72
C ASP A 509 -24.60 -3.98 17.19
N THR A 510 -25.22 -4.97 17.82
CA THR A 510 -25.52 -4.96 19.26
C THR A 510 -24.24 -4.88 20.09
N LEU A 511 -23.23 -5.69 19.77
CA LEU A 511 -21.93 -5.65 20.45
C LEU A 511 -21.22 -4.30 20.25
N ALA A 512 -21.23 -3.77 19.03
CA ALA A 512 -20.64 -2.47 18.72
C ALA A 512 -21.32 -1.34 19.49
N ALA A 513 -22.65 -1.36 19.60
CA ALA A 513 -23.41 -0.39 20.38
C ALA A 513 -23.09 -0.48 21.88
N GLU A 514 -23.04 -1.69 22.45
CA GLU A 514 -22.66 -1.92 23.86
C GLU A 514 -21.30 -1.28 24.17
N TYR A 515 -20.29 -1.53 23.33
CA TYR A 515 -18.95 -0.97 23.52
C TYR A 515 -18.87 0.53 23.16
N ALA A 516 -19.78 1.04 22.33
CA ALA A 516 -19.91 2.46 22.06
C ALA A 516 -20.54 3.22 23.25
N GLU A 517 -21.16 2.56 24.21
CA GLU A 517 -21.65 3.19 25.45
C GLU A 517 -20.64 3.15 26.59
N LYS A 518 -19.66 2.23 26.55
CA LYS A 518 -18.61 2.12 27.58
C LYS A 518 -17.76 3.39 27.65
N THR A 519 -17.48 3.80 28.88
CA THR A 519 -16.69 4.99 29.23
C THR A 519 -15.30 4.69 29.76
N GLN A 520 -15.01 3.42 30.07
CA GLN A 520 -13.70 2.92 30.52
C GLN A 520 -13.40 1.56 29.91
#